data_AF-A0A5Q2RNQ8-F1
#
_entry.id   AF-A0A5Q2RNQ8-F1
#
_cell.length_a   1.000
_cell.length_b   1.000
_cell.length_c   1.000
_cell.angle_alpha   90.00
_cell.angle_beta   90.00
_cell.angle_gamma   90.00
#
_symmetry.space_group_name_H-M   'P 1'
#
loop_
_entity.id
_entity.type
_entity.pdbx_description
1 polymer ?
#
loop_
_entity_poly.entity_id
_entity_poly.type
_entity_poly.pdbx_seq_one_letter_code
_entity_poly.pdbx_strand_id
1 'polypeptide(L)'
;MDGIVVLLALCLGGALVAALAVAVVLSRDEHERAGYYGSDAQRRRHEADLDAATVAAIVERSDRDELAHLVDRLDRLAWDGTPMASARPVGRTGVWVLTFTGGAEVQVHARDGRILRRAAALARREPLVVSEVRVAADAVVVQLRTPYHAPLAVTLTV
;
A
#
# COMPACT_ATOMS: atom_id res chain seq x y z
N MET A 1 -9.93 72.10 47.66
CA MET A 1 -10.79 71.20 46.87
C MET A 1 -10.04 69.87 46.70
N ASP A 2 -9.60 69.25 47.80
CA ASP A 2 -8.49 68.28 47.77
C ASP A 2 -8.87 66.86 48.24
N GLY A 3 -10.06 66.69 48.85
CA GLY A 3 -10.50 65.38 49.34
C GLY A 3 -11.08 64.45 48.27
N ILE A 4 -11.65 65.00 47.19
CA ILE A 4 -12.37 64.21 46.17
C ILE A 4 -11.39 63.51 45.21
N VAL A 5 -10.25 64.14 44.92
CA VAL A 5 -9.26 63.60 43.97
C VAL A 5 -8.56 62.36 44.54
N VAL A 6 -8.28 62.34 45.85
CA VAL A 6 -7.61 61.20 46.51
C VAL A 6 -8.53 59.99 46.58
N LEU A 7 -9.83 60.18 46.83
CA LEU A 7 -10.79 59.08 46.92
C LEU A 7 -11.03 58.42 45.55
N LEU A 8 -11.04 59.22 44.47
CA LEU A 8 -11.24 58.73 43.10
C LEU A 8 -10.02 57.93 42.60
N ALA A 9 -8.81 58.34 42.97
CA ALA A 9 -7.58 57.61 42.66
C ALA A 9 -7.51 56.24 43.37
N LEU A 10 -8.00 56.14 44.61
CA LEU A 10 -8.00 54.89 45.37
C LEU A 10 -9.03 53.87 44.84
N CYS A 11 -10.20 54.33 44.40
CA CYS A 11 -11.19 53.45 43.76
C CYS A 11 -10.73 52.93 42.39
N LEU A 12 -10.05 53.77 41.59
CA LEU A 12 -9.51 53.34 40.30
C LEU A 12 -8.36 52.34 40.45
N GLY A 13 -7.49 52.52 41.44
CA GLY A 13 -6.40 51.59 41.73
C GLY A 13 -6.89 50.20 42.15
N GLY A 14 -7.92 50.13 42.99
CA GLY A 14 -8.49 48.84 43.44
C GLY A 14 -9.17 48.05 42.32
N ALA A 15 -9.89 48.72 41.42
CA ALA A 15 -10.56 48.07 40.29
C ALA A 15 -9.57 47.49 39.27
N LEU A 16 -8.44 48.17 39.06
CA LEU A 16 -7.44 47.78 38.08
C LEU A 16 -6.66 46.52 38.52
N VAL A 17 -6.36 46.40 39.82
CA VAL A 17 -5.69 45.23 40.39
C VAL A 17 -6.61 44.00 40.36
N ALA A 18 -7.90 44.17 40.64
CA ALA A 18 -8.88 43.08 40.55
C ALA A 18 -9.06 42.58 39.10
N ALA A 19 -9.12 43.49 38.12
CA ALA A 19 -9.22 43.13 36.71
C ALA A 19 -7.96 42.38 36.22
N LEU A 20 -6.77 42.80 36.65
CA LEU A 20 -5.51 42.14 36.28
C LEU A 20 -5.40 40.73 36.87
N ALA A 21 -5.83 40.55 38.13
CA ALA A 21 -5.84 39.25 38.78
C ALA A 21 -6.79 38.26 38.08
N VAL A 22 -7.97 38.71 37.66
CA VAL A 22 -8.93 37.87 36.91
C VAL A 22 -8.38 37.51 35.52
N ALA A 23 -7.72 38.44 34.83
CA ALA A 23 -7.12 38.16 33.52
C ALA A 23 -5.99 37.11 33.60
N VAL A 24 -5.16 37.17 34.65
CA VAL A 24 -4.06 36.21 34.84
C VAL A 24 -4.56 34.81 35.21
N VAL A 25 -5.64 34.71 35.99
CA VAL A 25 -6.27 33.42 36.33
C VAL A 25 -6.94 32.79 35.11
N LEU A 26 -7.62 33.58 34.27
CA LEU A 26 -8.23 33.09 33.04
C LEU A 26 -7.19 32.65 31.99
N SER A 27 -6.05 33.36 31.88
CA SER A 27 -5.00 32.99 30.92
C SER A 27 -4.26 31.69 31.29
N ARG A 28 -4.27 31.30 32.56
CA ARG A 28 -3.57 30.08 33.03
C ARG A 28 -4.34 28.81 32.67
N ASP A 29 -5.67 28.88 32.67
CA ASP A 29 -6.56 27.73 32.39
C ASP A 29 -6.61 27.37 30.89
N GLU A 30 -6.37 28.33 29.98
CA GLU A 30 -6.34 28.08 28.54
C GLU A 30 -5.04 27.42 28.06
N HIS A 31 -3.89 27.75 28.67
CA HIS A 31 -2.61 27.15 28.27
C HIS A 31 -2.46 25.69 28.72
N GLU A 32 -3.05 25.28 29.85
CA GLU A 32 -3.07 23.87 30.27
C GLU A 32 -4.03 23.02 29.40
N ARG A 33 -5.17 23.58 28.95
CA ARG A 33 -6.08 22.85 28.05
C ARG A 33 -5.52 22.70 26.63
N ALA A 34 -4.81 23.70 26.09
CA ALA A 34 -4.26 23.62 24.74
C ALA A 34 -3.14 22.56 24.60
N GLY A 35 -2.32 22.35 25.64
CA GLY A 35 -1.28 21.33 25.63
C GLY A 35 -1.81 19.90 25.68
N TYR A 36 -2.84 19.65 26.48
CA TYR A 36 -3.38 18.30 26.74
C TYR A 36 -4.16 17.72 25.54
N TYR A 37 -4.98 18.52 24.86
CA TYR A 37 -5.71 18.06 23.67
C TYR A 37 -4.81 17.94 22.42
N GLY A 38 -3.73 18.72 22.35
CA GLY A 38 -2.74 18.64 21.26
C GLY A 38 -1.86 17.40 21.36
N SER A 39 -1.35 17.06 22.56
CA SER A 39 -0.46 15.91 22.77
C SER A 39 -1.15 14.58 22.54
N ASP A 40 -2.40 14.42 22.98
CA ASP A 40 -3.13 13.15 22.82
C ASP A 40 -3.65 12.95 21.40
N ALA A 41 -4.00 14.03 20.69
CA ALA A 41 -4.31 13.94 19.26
C ALA A 41 -3.06 13.65 18.42
N GLN A 42 -1.92 14.25 18.76
CA GLN A 42 -0.65 14.02 18.08
C GLN A 42 -0.09 12.62 18.39
N ARG A 43 -0.22 12.14 19.63
CA ARG A 43 0.16 10.78 20.03
C ARG A 43 -0.69 9.74 19.32
N ARG A 44 -2.02 9.91 19.25
CA ARG A 44 -2.90 9.00 18.50
C ARG A 44 -2.61 8.98 17.01
N ARG A 45 -2.24 10.13 16.41
CA ARG A 45 -1.79 10.17 15.01
C ARG A 45 -0.47 9.42 14.83
N HIS A 46 0.50 9.63 15.72
CA HIS A 46 1.79 8.95 15.66
C HIS A 46 1.66 7.43 15.87
N GLU A 47 0.81 6.98 16.81
CA GLU A 47 0.49 5.57 17.02
C GLU A 47 -0.21 4.98 15.78
N ALA A 48 -1.18 5.69 15.18
CA ALA A 48 -1.83 5.25 13.94
C ALA A 48 -0.87 5.21 12.74
N ASP A 49 0.08 6.14 12.65
CA ASP A 49 1.11 6.17 11.60
C ASP A 49 2.11 5.01 11.75
N LEU A 50 2.49 4.66 12.99
CA LEU A 50 3.33 3.50 13.30
C LEU A 50 2.60 2.19 12.99
N ASP A 51 1.31 2.09 13.31
CA ASP A 51 0.48 0.93 12.97
C ASP A 51 0.35 0.78 11.45
N ALA A 52 0.09 1.88 10.73
CA ALA A 52 0.01 1.88 9.27
C ALA A 52 1.35 1.50 8.61
N ALA A 53 2.47 2.01 9.12
CA ALA A 53 3.80 1.67 8.62
C ALA A 53 4.14 0.19 8.87
N THR A 54 3.75 -0.34 10.04
CA THR A 54 3.95 -1.76 10.38
C THR A 54 3.11 -2.66 9.47
N VAL A 55 1.84 -2.32 9.25
CA VAL A 55 0.96 -3.05 8.32
C VAL A 55 1.52 -2.99 6.91
N ALA A 56 1.97 -1.83 6.43
CA ALA A 56 2.57 -1.68 5.10
C ALA A 56 3.82 -2.56 4.93
N ALA A 57 4.70 -2.62 5.94
CA ALA A 57 5.89 -3.47 5.91
C ALA A 57 5.55 -4.98 5.90
N ILE A 58 4.49 -5.39 6.61
CA ILE A 58 4.01 -6.78 6.60
C ILE A 58 3.44 -7.14 5.21
N VAL A 59 2.61 -6.27 4.64
CA VAL A 59 2.05 -6.45 3.29
C VAL A 59 3.18 -6.55 2.27
N GLU A 60 4.15 -5.62 2.31
CA GLU A 60 5.28 -5.65 1.38
C GLU A 60 6.12 -6.93 1.49
N ARG A 61 6.30 -7.47 2.71
CA ARG A 61 6.96 -8.77 2.88
C ARG A 61 6.12 -9.91 2.30
N SER A 62 4.81 -9.92 2.58
CA SER A 62 3.89 -10.94 2.04
C SER A 62 3.89 -10.95 0.52
N ASP A 63 3.80 -9.78 -0.10
CA ASP A 63 3.81 -9.63 -1.57
C ASP A 63 5.13 -10.13 -2.16
N ARG A 64 6.27 -9.89 -1.49
CA ARG A 64 7.57 -10.41 -1.90
C ARG A 64 7.67 -11.93 -1.77
N ASP A 65 7.15 -12.51 -0.69
CA ASP A 65 7.14 -13.96 -0.48
C ASP A 65 6.25 -14.65 -1.53
N GLU A 66 5.09 -14.08 -1.82
CA GLU A 66 4.20 -14.54 -2.89
C GLU A 66 4.87 -14.45 -4.27
N LEU A 67 5.54 -13.33 -4.58
CA LEU A 67 6.30 -13.15 -5.82
C LEU A 67 7.43 -14.19 -5.93
N ALA A 68 8.16 -14.45 -4.85
CA ALA A 68 9.22 -15.45 -4.83
C ALA A 68 8.68 -16.86 -5.08
N HIS A 69 7.53 -17.21 -4.49
CA HIS A 69 6.84 -18.48 -4.77
C HIS A 69 6.37 -18.58 -6.22
N LEU A 70 5.88 -17.48 -6.80
CA LEU A 70 5.51 -17.44 -8.22
C LEU A 70 6.73 -17.70 -9.12
N VAL A 71 7.85 -17.03 -8.86
CA VAL A 71 9.11 -17.21 -9.61
C VAL A 71 9.59 -18.65 -9.54
N ASP A 72 9.75 -19.21 -8.34
CA ASP A 72 10.20 -20.60 -8.16
C ASP A 72 9.31 -21.60 -8.88
N ARG A 73 7.99 -21.40 -8.86
CA ARG A 73 7.07 -22.27 -9.58
C ARG A 73 7.19 -22.16 -11.10
N LEU A 74 7.33 -20.94 -11.62
CA LEU A 74 7.50 -20.72 -13.06
C LEU A 74 8.86 -21.20 -13.56
N ASP A 75 9.92 -21.07 -12.76
CA ASP A 75 11.25 -21.59 -13.07
C ASP A 75 11.26 -23.11 -13.17
N ARG A 76 10.57 -23.80 -12.26
CA ARG A 76 10.39 -25.26 -12.35
C ARG A 76 9.64 -25.68 -13.61
N LEU A 77 8.55 -24.98 -13.94
CA LEU A 77 7.80 -25.24 -15.17
C LEU A 77 8.64 -25.00 -16.43
N ALA A 78 9.51 -23.99 -16.40
CA ALA A 78 10.46 -23.69 -17.47
C ALA A 78 11.53 -24.77 -17.61
N TRP A 79 12.10 -25.20 -16.48
CA TRP A 79 13.08 -26.27 -16.40
C TRP A 79 12.53 -27.59 -16.93
N ASP A 80 11.32 -27.96 -16.52
CA ASP A 80 10.63 -29.17 -16.96
C ASP A 80 10.13 -29.06 -18.41
N GLY A 81 10.17 -27.85 -19.00
CA GLY A 81 9.63 -27.57 -20.32
C GLY A 81 8.13 -27.87 -20.41
N THR A 82 7.40 -27.75 -19.30
CA THR A 82 6.00 -28.16 -19.21
C THR A 82 5.12 -27.20 -20.03
N PRO A 83 4.42 -27.68 -21.08
CA PRO A 83 3.57 -26.81 -21.87
C PRO A 83 2.39 -26.23 -21.10
N MET A 84 2.08 -24.97 -21.37
CA MET A 84 0.84 -24.35 -20.98
C MET A 84 -0.30 -24.97 -21.80
N ALA A 85 -1.28 -25.55 -21.12
CA ALA A 85 -2.46 -26.15 -21.74
C ALA A 85 -3.56 -25.11 -21.97
N SER A 86 -3.75 -24.18 -21.01
CA SER A 86 -4.72 -23.11 -21.16
C SER A 86 -4.38 -21.90 -20.29
N ALA A 87 -4.94 -20.76 -20.64
CA ALA A 87 -4.95 -19.57 -19.80
C ALA A 87 -6.35 -18.94 -19.85
N ARG A 88 -6.95 -18.68 -18.69
CA ARG A 88 -8.32 -18.15 -18.59
C ARG A 88 -8.39 -17.00 -17.59
N PRO A 89 -9.15 -15.92 -17.87
CA PRO A 89 -9.40 -14.89 -16.89
C PRO A 89 -10.35 -15.42 -15.80
N VAL A 90 -10.22 -14.91 -14.56
CA VAL A 90 -11.07 -15.34 -13.44
C VAL A 90 -11.66 -14.14 -12.72
N GLY A 91 -12.97 -13.92 -12.89
CA GLY A 91 -13.86 -13.09 -12.06
C GLY A 91 -13.54 -11.58 -11.98
N ARG A 92 -12.32 -11.24 -11.60
CA ARG A 92 -11.75 -9.90 -11.45
C ARG A 92 -10.95 -9.52 -12.69
N THR A 93 -10.96 -8.24 -13.02
CA THR A 93 -10.15 -7.68 -14.11
C THR A 93 -8.66 -7.93 -13.82
N GLY A 94 -7.95 -8.50 -14.79
CA GLY A 94 -6.51 -8.70 -14.69
C GLY A 94 -6.06 -10.00 -14.03
N VAL A 95 -6.95 -10.76 -13.37
CA VAL A 95 -6.62 -12.09 -12.80
C VAL A 95 -6.76 -13.18 -13.84
N TRP A 96 -5.75 -14.04 -13.93
CA TRP A 96 -5.68 -15.17 -14.83
C TRP A 96 -5.28 -16.44 -14.07
N VAL A 97 -5.82 -17.57 -14.51
CA VAL A 97 -5.32 -18.90 -14.16
C VAL A 97 -4.64 -19.49 -15.39
N LEU A 98 -3.37 -19.81 -15.24
CA LEU A 98 -2.56 -20.53 -16.22
C LEU A 98 -2.54 -22.00 -15.80
N THR A 99 -3.05 -22.87 -16.67
CA THR A 99 -3.05 -24.32 -16.44
C THR A 99 -2.01 -24.94 -17.37
N PHE A 100 -1.10 -25.69 -16.78
CA PHE A 100 -0.05 -26.42 -17.48
C PHE A 100 -0.41 -27.89 -17.64
N THR A 101 0.16 -28.55 -18.65
CA THR A 101 0.03 -30.01 -18.80
C THR A 101 0.56 -30.69 -17.54
N GLY A 102 -0.16 -31.71 -17.05
CA GLY A 102 0.13 -32.32 -15.73
C GLY A 102 -0.65 -31.70 -14.57
N GLY A 103 -1.51 -30.69 -14.84
CA GLY A 103 -2.50 -30.20 -13.89
C GLY A 103 -2.00 -29.10 -12.95
N ALA A 104 -0.77 -28.60 -13.13
CA ALA A 104 -0.30 -27.45 -12.37
C ALA A 104 -1.08 -26.19 -12.78
N GLU A 105 -1.68 -25.52 -11.79
CA GLU A 105 -2.38 -24.24 -11.98
C GLU A 105 -1.68 -23.10 -11.24
N VAL A 106 -1.41 -22.00 -11.96
CA VAL A 106 -0.80 -20.79 -11.41
C VAL A 106 -1.78 -19.63 -11.60
N GLN A 107 -2.21 -19.02 -10.51
CA GLN A 107 -3.00 -17.80 -10.54
C GLN A 107 -2.07 -16.60 -10.54
N VAL A 108 -2.32 -15.66 -11.45
CA VAL A 108 -1.48 -14.48 -11.65
C VAL A 108 -2.33 -13.27 -12.01
N HIS A 109 -1.85 -12.09 -11.66
CA HIS A 109 -2.31 -10.85 -12.24
C HIS A 109 -1.48 -10.53 -13.47
N ALA A 110 -2.11 -10.08 -14.56
CA ALA A 110 -1.41 -9.66 -15.77
C ALA A 110 -1.64 -8.17 -16.02
N ARG A 111 -0.54 -7.42 -16.14
CA ARG A 111 -0.58 -5.99 -16.46
C ARG A 111 -1.20 -5.74 -17.84
N ASP A 112 -0.90 -6.62 -18.80
CA ASP A 112 -1.56 -6.65 -20.11
C ASP A 112 -2.15 -8.03 -20.42
N GLY A 113 -3.47 -8.15 -20.26
CA GLY A 113 -4.21 -9.37 -20.59
C GLY A 113 -4.27 -9.70 -22.09
N ARG A 114 -3.92 -8.78 -23.01
CA ARG A 114 -3.93 -9.03 -24.46
C ARG A 114 -2.92 -10.12 -24.83
N ILE A 115 -1.74 -10.08 -24.23
CA ILE A 115 -0.69 -11.07 -24.50
C ILE A 115 -1.11 -12.44 -23.96
N LEU A 116 -1.71 -12.50 -22.77
CA LEU A 116 -2.25 -13.76 -22.24
C LEU A 116 -3.41 -14.30 -23.07
N ARG A 117 -4.29 -13.45 -23.62
CA ARG A 117 -5.32 -13.90 -24.57
C ARG A 117 -4.70 -14.52 -25.82
N ARG A 118 -3.64 -13.91 -26.36
CA ARG A 118 -2.91 -14.45 -27.51
C ARG A 118 -2.24 -15.78 -27.16
N ALA A 119 -1.55 -15.85 -26.02
CA ALA A 119 -0.93 -17.06 -25.52
C ALA A 119 -1.96 -18.18 -25.31
N ALA A 120 -3.12 -17.88 -24.73
CA ALA A 120 -4.22 -18.83 -24.54
C ALA A 120 -4.76 -19.36 -25.88
N ALA A 121 -4.86 -18.50 -26.89
CA ALA A 121 -5.31 -18.90 -28.23
C ALA A 121 -4.27 -19.81 -28.92
N LEU A 122 -2.99 -19.51 -28.78
CA LEU A 122 -1.89 -20.32 -29.33
C LEU A 122 -1.79 -21.68 -28.65
N ALA A 123 -1.90 -21.73 -27.32
CA ALA A 123 -1.81 -22.97 -26.54
C ALA A 123 -2.84 -24.04 -26.94
N ARG A 124 -3.94 -23.66 -27.59
CA ARG A 124 -4.94 -24.60 -28.13
C ARG A 124 -4.47 -25.38 -29.35
N ARG A 125 -3.46 -24.86 -30.07
CA ARG A 125 -3.01 -25.38 -31.35
C ARG A 125 -1.58 -25.88 -31.30
N GLU A 126 -0.77 -25.29 -30.42
CA GLU A 126 0.67 -25.49 -30.38
C GLU A 126 1.14 -25.52 -28.92
N PRO A 127 2.17 -26.33 -28.59
CA PRO A 127 2.74 -26.29 -27.26
C PRO A 127 3.40 -24.93 -27.03
N LEU A 128 3.01 -24.29 -25.92
CA LEU A 128 3.59 -23.04 -25.48
C LEU A 128 4.30 -23.29 -24.15
N VAL A 129 5.62 -23.17 -24.14
CA VAL A 129 6.44 -23.46 -22.95
C VAL A 129 6.96 -22.17 -22.33
N VAL A 130 7.11 -22.16 -21.01
CA VAL A 130 7.90 -21.12 -20.36
C VAL A 130 9.36 -21.36 -20.72
N SER A 131 10.00 -20.37 -21.31
CA SER A 131 11.40 -20.44 -21.75
C SER A 131 12.33 -19.57 -20.95
N GLU A 132 11.80 -18.53 -20.30
CA GLU A 132 12.57 -17.63 -19.46
C GLU A 132 11.65 -16.98 -18.43
N VAL A 133 12.17 -16.77 -17.23
CA VAL A 133 11.53 -16.04 -16.13
C VAL A 133 12.51 -14.97 -15.67
N ARG A 134 12.09 -13.71 -15.61
CA ARG A 134 12.90 -12.59 -15.14
C ARG A 134 12.13 -11.83 -14.07
N VAL A 135 12.80 -11.48 -12.98
CA VAL A 135 12.23 -10.63 -11.94
C VAL A 135 12.45 -9.17 -12.30
N ALA A 136 11.39 -8.36 -12.21
CA ALA A 136 11.41 -6.93 -12.46
C ALA A 136 10.66 -6.20 -11.33
N ALA A 137 11.41 -5.69 -10.35
CA ALA A 137 10.89 -4.98 -9.16
C ALA A 137 9.79 -5.74 -8.40
N ASP A 138 8.53 -5.50 -8.74
CA ASP A 138 7.30 -6.05 -8.16
C ASP A 138 6.58 -7.04 -9.10
N ALA A 139 7.23 -7.43 -10.19
CA ALA A 139 6.65 -8.25 -11.24
C ALA A 139 7.60 -9.34 -11.73
N VAL A 140 7.04 -10.33 -12.41
CA VAL A 140 7.75 -11.37 -13.15
C VAL A 140 7.47 -11.19 -14.64
N VAL A 141 8.52 -11.10 -15.45
CA VAL A 141 8.42 -11.16 -16.91
C VAL A 141 8.71 -12.57 -17.35
N VAL A 142 7.74 -13.20 -17.99
CA VAL A 142 7.81 -14.57 -18.48
C VAL A 142 7.87 -14.58 -20.00
N GLN A 143 8.83 -15.28 -20.60
CA GLN A 143 8.83 -15.53 -22.03
C GLN A 143 8.19 -16.88 -22.34
N LEU A 144 7.10 -16.84 -23.07
CA LEU A 144 6.40 -17.99 -23.59
C LEU A 144 6.86 -18.25 -25.03
N ARG A 145 7.39 -19.44 -25.30
CA ARG A 145 7.92 -19.82 -26.61
C ARG A 145 7.13 -20.96 -27.21
N THR A 146 6.98 -20.90 -28.52
CA THR A 146 6.41 -21.96 -29.35
C THR A 146 7.25 -22.09 -30.63
N PRO A 147 7.26 -23.24 -31.33
CA PRO A 147 8.16 -23.44 -32.47
C PRO A 147 7.90 -22.53 -33.67
N TYR A 148 6.66 -22.05 -33.85
CA TYR A 148 6.22 -21.42 -35.10
C TYR A 148 5.93 -19.92 -34.98
N HIS A 149 6.03 -19.35 -33.78
CA HIS A 149 5.77 -17.92 -33.55
C HIS A 149 6.91 -17.27 -32.75
N ALA A 150 7.01 -15.95 -32.87
CA ALA A 150 7.90 -15.17 -32.04
C ALA A 150 7.56 -15.36 -30.54
N PRO A 151 8.57 -15.31 -29.64
CA PRO A 151 8.34 -15.37 -28.21
C PRO A 151 7.35 -14.31 -27.72
N LEU A 152 6.49 -14.69 -26.79
CA LEU A 152 5.53 -13.80 -26.14
C LEU A 152 6.04 -13.47 -24.74
N ALA A 153 6.40 -12.21 -24.50
CA ALA A 153 6.75 -11.72 -23.18
C ALA A 153 5.49 -11.29 -22.42
N VAL A 154 5.25 -11.86 -21.24
CA VAL A 154 4.10 -11.56 -20.39
C VAL A 154 4.60 -11.01 -19.05
N THR A 155 4.10 -9.86 -18.64
CA THR A 155 4.37 -9.32 -17.30
C THR A 155 3.26 -9.75 -16.33
N LEU A 156 3.66 -10.49 -15.31
CA LEU A 156 2.83 -11.09 -14.28
C LEU A 156 3.15 -10.47 -12.93
N THR A 157 2.14 -10.31 -12.08
CA THR A 157 2.28 -9.97 -10.67
C THR A 157 1.46 -10.97 -9.85
N VAL A 158 1.69 -11.01 -8.55
CA VAL A 158 0.81 -11.74 -7.60
C VAL A 158 -0.42 -10.92 -7.27
#